data_AF-A0AAD4VLP0-F1
#
_entry.id   AF-A0AAD4VLP0-F1
#
_cell.length_a   1.000
_cell.length_b   1.000
_cell.length_c   1.000
_cell.angle_alpha   90.00
_cell.angle_beta   90.00
_cell.angle_gamma   90.00
#
_symmetry.space_group_name_H-M   'P 1'
#
loop_
_entity.id
_entity.type
_entity.pdbx_description
1 polymer ?
#
loop_
_entity_poly.entity_id
_entity_poly.type
_entity_poly.pdbx_seq_one_letter_code
_entity_poly.pdbx_strand_id
1 'polypeptide(L)'
;MTGAPVLNQTHLFLPSNPPLGCPETSSRSKEQESLSLLKRCRNMEELKQVHAHILKLGHFCDSFCAGNLVATSALSAWGSMDHACSIFQQINEPGTFVCNTMIKGHVKAMNWDKALLLYCEMLETGVEPDNFTYPVLLKACAWLLAIEEGMQIHGHILKLGLENDVFVQNSLISMYGKCGELERSCTVFEQMDQKSVASWSAIIAAHANLGMWCECLMLFGDMRREGWRAEESTLVSVLSACTHLGALDLGRCSHGSLLRNISALNVIVQTSLIDMYAKCGCLEKGLCLFQKMNKKNQLSYTVMISGLAVHGHGRKALELFSAMLQEGLTPDAVAHLGVLSACNHAGLVDEGLRCFNRMKGEHKIQPTVQHYGCLVDLMGRAGMLKEALQLITSMPVRPNDVIWRSLLSACRVHKNLEIGEIAAHMLFQLNSQNPSDYVVLSNMYAQAQRWDNMARTRTEMASKGLTQTPGISLVEVKRRVYKFVSQSHHQCDGVYKMVHQMEWQLRFEGYSADTSQVLLDVDEEEKRERLKYHSQKLAIAFALIHTSQGSPIRIVRNLRMCSDCHTYTKFVSMIYEREITVRDRNRFHHFKDGNCSCRDYW
;
A
#
# COMPACT_ATOMS: atom_id res chain seq x y z
N MET A 1 -49.47 80.08 41.92
CA MET A 1 -48.41 80.99 41.45
C MET A 1 -48.12 80.61 40.01
N THR A 2 -48.98 81.03 39.07
CA THR A 2 -48.91 82.28 38.25
C THR A 2 -47.95 82.11 37.08
N GLY A 3 -48.34 82.16 35.80
CA GLY A 3 -49.62 82.48 35.18
C GLY A 3 -49.60 82.15 33.67
N ALA A 4 -50.79 82.11 33.07
CA ALA A 4 -51.04 82.05 31.62
C ALA A 4 -51.39 83.49 31.12
N PRO A 5 -51.91 83.78 29.88
CA PRO A 5 -52.27 82.91 28.72
C PRO A 5 -52.12 83.58 27.29
N VAL A 6 -52.68 82.91 26.24
CA VAL A 6 -53.34 83.47 25.00
C VAL A 6 -52.44 83.85 23.78
N LEU A 7 -52.68 83.62 22.46
CA LEU A 7 -53.84 83.29 21.58
C LEU A 7 -53.42 82.59 20.24
N ASN A 8 -54.41 81.90 19.65
CA ASN A 8 -54.60 81.25 18.33
C ASN A 8 -53.91 81.78 17.05
N GLN A 9 -53.64 80.86 16.11
CA GLN A 9 -54.33 80.84 14.80
C GLN A 9 -54.15 79.51 14.04
N THR A 10 -55.26 79.04 13.47
CA THR A 10 -55.46 77.85 12.63
C THR A 10 -54.98 78.06 11.19
N HIS A 11 -54.27 77.09 10.60
CA HIS A 11 -54.31 76.84 9.15
C HIS A 11 -54.21 75.34 8.86
N LEU A 12 -55.12 74.87 8.01
CA LEU A 12 -55.19 73.53 7.44
C LEU A 12 -53.90 73.17 6.66
N PHE A 13 -53.39 71.95 6.81
CA PHE A 13 -52.74 71.23 5.72
C PHE A 13 -53.02 69.72 5.80
N LEU A 14 -53.49 69.19 4.67
CA LEU A 14 -53.70 67.79 4.30
C LEU A 14 -52.40 66.96 4.37
N PRO A 15 -52.48 65.61 4.41
CA PRO A 15 -51.31 64.74 4.47
C PRO A 15 -50.53 64.77 3.16
N SER A 16 -49.24 65.11 3.23
CA SER A 16 -48.28 64.83 2.17
C SER A 16 -47.86 63.36 2.25
N ASN A 17 -48.13 62.62 1.17
CA ASN A 17 -47.72 61.24 0.95
C ASN A 17 -46.25 60.98 1.34
N PRO A 18 -45.92 59.77 1.87
CA PRO A 18 -44.54 59.39 2.07
C PRO A 18 -43.82 59.27 0.72
N PRO A 19 -42.55 59.68 0.58
CA PRO A 19 -41.75 59.26 -0.56
C PRO A 19 -41.52 57.75 -0.47
N LEU A 20 -42.08 57.08 -1.49
CA LEU A 20 -41.71 55.80 -2.11
C LEU A 20 -40.46 55.10 -1.55
N GLY A 21 -40.64 53.82 -1.24
CA GLY A 21 -39.68 52.95 -0.57
C GLY A 21 -38.36 52.68 -1.30
N CYS A 22 -37.37 52.35 -0.48
CA CYS A 22 -36.02 51.95 -0.85
C CYS A 22 -35.95 50.61 -1.64
N PRO A 23 -34.95 50.44 -2.53
CA PRO A 23 -34.82 49.33 -3.48
C PRO A 23 -34.04 48.10 -2.96
N GLU A 24 -34.11 47.74 -1.67
CA GLU A 24 -33.33 46.61 -1.14
C GLU A 24 -33.87 45.23 -1.55
N THR A 25 -35.16 45.12 -1.88
CA THR A 25 -35.81 43.85 -2.26
C THR A 25 -35.46 43.38 -3.68
N SER A 26 -34.96 44.26 -4.55
CA SER A 26 -34.65 43.91 -5.95
C SER A 26 -33.26 43.30 -6.16
N SER A 27 -32.28 43.63 -5.30
CA SER A 27 -30.91 43.08 -5.38
C SER A 27 -30.86 41.60 -5.01
N ARG A 28 -31.44 41.25 -3.85
CA ARG A 28 -31.51 39.86 -3.35
C ARG A 28 -32.22 38.89 -4.29
N SER A 29 -33.27 39.36 -4.99
CA SER A 29 -34.01 38.56 -5.97
C SER A 29 -33.14 38.20 -7.18
N LYS A 30 -32.34 39.16 -7.67
CA LYS A 30 -31.43 38.97 -8.82
C LYS A 30 -30.17 38.16 -8.47
N GLU A 31 -29.68 38.28 -7.24
CA GLU A 31 -28.60 37.42 -6.69
C GLU A 31 -29.04 35.95 -6.62
N GLN A 32 -30.27 35.68 -6.16
CA GLN A 32 -30.84 34.33 -6.14
C GLN A 32 -31.06 33.77 -7.55
N GLU A 33 -31.45 34.61 -8.51
CA GLU A 33 -31.57 34.21 -9.91
C GLU A 33 -30.21 33.81 -10.49
N SER A 34 -29.16 34.62 -10.26
CA SER A 34 -27.78 34.32 -10.69
C SER A 34 -27.25 33.02 -10.09
N LEU A 35 -27.52 32.76 -8.80
CA LEU A 35 -27.22 31.50 -8.13
C LEU A 35 -27.95 30.30 -8.75
N SER A 36 -29.22 30.49 -9.13
CA SER A 36 -30.01 29.44 -9.76
C SER A 36 -29.43 29.04 -11.12
N LEU A 37 -28.92 30.02 -11.87
CA LEU A 37 -28.25 29.81 -13.15
C LEU A 37 -26.91 29.07 -12.95
N LEU A 38 -26.10 29.47 -11.97
CA LEU A 38 -24.84 28.79 -11.64
C LEU A 38 -25.03 27.32 -11.28
N LYS A 39 -26.06 27.00 -10.48
CA LYS A 39 -26.39 25.61 -10.11
C LYS A 39 -26.85 24.75 -11.28
N ARG A 40 -27.30 25.37 -12.39
CA ARG A 40 -27.78 24.67 -13.59
C ARG A 40 -26.70 24.42 -14.62
N CYS A 41 -25.54 25.08 -14.51
CA CYS A 41 -24.42 24.89 -15.42
C CYS A 41 -23.92 23.44 -15.40
N ARG A 42 -23.63 22.90 -16.59
CA ARG A 42 -23.13 21.53 -16.78
C ARG A 42 -21.77 21.46 -17.47
N ASN A 43 -21.28 22.60 -17.96
CA ASN A 43 -20.02 22.71 -18.68
C ASN A 43 -19.45 24.14 -18.57
N MET A 44 -18.21 24.31 -19.04
CA MET A 44 -17.50 25.58 -18.97
C MET A 44 -18.08 26.68 -19.88
N GLU A 45 -18.77 26.33 -20.97
CA GLU A 45 -19.34 27.34 -21.86
C GLU A 45 -20.53 28.04 -21.21
N GLU A 46 -21.44 27.26 -20.63
CA GLU A 46 -22.56 27.77 -19.84
C GLU A 46 -22.06 28.61 -18.66
N LEU A 47 -21.02 28.15 -17.95
CA LEU A 47 -20.45 28.92 -16.84
C LEU A 47 -19.89 30.27 -17.31
N LYS A 48 -19.18 30.32 -18.45
CA LYS A 48 -18.67 31.58 -19.02
C LYS A 48 -19.80 32.52 -19.43
N GLN A 49 -20.92 31.99 -19.95
CA GLN A 49 -22.10 32.80 -20.26
C GLN A 49 -22.72 33.41 -19.00
N VAL A 50 -22.86 32.62 -17.94
CA VAL A 50 -23.38 33.10 -16.65
C VAL A 50 -22.42 34.12 -16.02
N HIS A 51 -21.12 33.89 -16.10
CA HIS A 51 -20.10 34.85 -15.65
C HIS A 51 -20.21 36.18 -16.41
N ALA A 52 -20.31 36.15 -17.75
CA ALA A 52 -20.51 37.37 -18.55
C ALA A 52 -21.81 38.10 -18.21
N HIS A 53 -22.89 37.35 -17.90
CA HIS A 53 -24.16 37.92 -17.45
C HIS A 53 -24.00 38.64 -16.10
N ILE A 54 -23.33 38.02 -15.13
CA ILE A 54 -23.07 38.60 -13.81
C ILE A 54 -22.22 39.88 -13.92
N LEU A 55 -21.21 39.90 -14.79
CA LEU A 55 -20.41 41.09 -15.08
C LEU A 55 -21.28 42.22 -15.66
N LYS A 56 -22.13 41.91 -16.65
CA LYS A 56 -23.01 42.89 -17.29
C LYS A 56 -24.03 43.51 -16.34
N LEU A 57 -24.47 42.75 -15.33
CA LEU A 57 -25.39 43.24 -14.30
C LEU A 57 -24.71 44.07 -13.21
N GLY A 58 -23.36 44.18 -13.21
CA GLY A 58 -22.60 44.94 -12.21
C GLY A 58 -22.49 44.26 -10.84
N HIS A 59 -22.91 42.99 -10.73
CA HIS A 59 -22.90 42.23 -9.47
C HIS A 59 -21.56 41.56 -9.17
N PHE A 60 -20.52 41.80 -9.98
CA PHE A 60 -19.19 41.23 -9.75
C PHE A 60 -18.50 41.83 -8.52
N CYS A 61 -18.84 43.06 -8.14
CA CYS A 61 -18.32 43.71 -6.93
C CYS A 61 -18.89 43.10 -5.64
N ASP A 62 -19.91 42.23 -5.73
CA ASP A 62 -20.46 41.51 -4.58
C ASP A 62 -19.68 40.19 -4.36
N SER A 63 -19.02 40.10 -3.20
CA SER A 63 -18.20 38.97 -2.77
C SER A 63 -18.95 37.62 -2.86
N PHE A 64 -20.28 37.65 -2.71
CA PHE A 64 -21.11 36.46 -2.72
C PHE A 64 -21.29 35.83 -4.11
N CYS A 65 -21.61 36.62 -5.14
CA CYS A 65 -21.76 36.10 -6.50
C CYS A 65 -20.41 35.66 -7.10
N ALA A 66 -19.36 36.45 -6.87
CA ALA A 66 -18.00 36.12 -7.28
C ALA A 66 -17.49 34.83 -6.59
N GLY A 67 -17.74 34.66 -5.30
CA GLY A 67 -17.38 33.46 -4.55
C GLY A 67 -18.06 32.19 -5.09
N ASN A 68 -19.34 32.26 -5.46
CA ASN A 68 -20.06 31.11 -6.03
C ASN A 68 -19.61 30.79 -7.47
N LEU A 69 -19.23 31.80 -8.26
CA LEU A 69 -18.59 31.62 -9.56
C LEU A 69 -17.25 30.88 -9.42
N VAL A 70 -16.40 31.33 -8.50
CA VAL A 70 -15.12 30.67 -8.17
C VAL A 70 -15.36 29.22 -7.74
N ALA A 71 -16.32 28.98 -6.82
CA ALA A 71 -16.65 27.63 -6.35
C ALA A 71 -17.11 26.71 -7.49
N THR A 72 -17.98 27.21 -8.37
CA THR A 72 -18.48 26.44 -9.51
C THR A 72 -17.34 26.13 -10.49
N SER A 73 -16.44 27.10 -10.75
CA SER A 73 -15.29 26.91 -11.65
C SER A 73 -14.23 25.98 -11.07
N ALA A 74 -13.90 26.07 -9.78
CA ALA A 74 -12.83 25.31 -9.15
C ALA A 74 -13.26 23.90 -8.74
N LEU A 75 -14.50 23.72 -8.28
CA LEU A 75 -14.93 22.49 -7.61
C LEU A 75 -15.78 21.56 -8.49
N SER A 76 -16.33 22.03 -9.60
CA SER A 76 -17.09 21.16 -10.52
C SER A 76 -16.19 20.14 -11.22
N ALA A 77 -16.74 18.99 -11.61
CA ALA A 77 -15.99 17.96 -12.35
C ALA A 77 -15.51 18.44 -13.72
N TRP A 78 -16.29 19.32 -14.36
CA TRP A 78 -16.01 19.96 -15.64
C TRP A 78 -15.35 21.35 -15.49
N GLY A 79 -15.06 21.77 -14.26
CA GLY A 79 -14.53 23.11 -13.96
C GLY A 79 -13.09 23.34 -14.42
N SER A 80 -12.66 24.59 -14.45
CA SER A 80 -11.30 25.01 -14.79
C SER A 80 -10.68 25.81 -13.64
N MET A 81 -9.53 25.34 -13.15
CA MET A 81 -8.77 26.04 -12.11
C MET A 81 -8.21 27.37 -12.63
N ASP A 82 -7.72 27.42 -13.88
CA ASP A 82 -7.22 28.66 -14.47
C ASP A 82 -8.31 29.73 -14.58
N HIS A 83 -9.53 29.33 -14.92
CA HIS A 83 -10.67 30.26 -14.94
C HIS A 83 -11.03 30.73 -13.53
N ALA A 84 -10.99 29.84 -12.52
CA ALA A 84 -11.22 30.20 -11.13
C ALA A 84 -10.17 31.20 -10.62
N CYS A 85 -8.88 30.97 -10.92
CA CYS A 85 -7.79 31.90 -10.60
C CYS A 85 -8.01 33.27 -11.24
N SER A 86 -8.41 33.31 -12.52
CA SER A 86 -8.67 34.56 -13.23
C SER A 86 -9.81 35.37 -12.61
N ILE A 87 -10.86 34.71 -12.11
CA ILE A 87 -11.95 35.36 -11.38
C ILE A 87 -11.44 35.84 -10.01
N PHE A 88 -10.71 34.99 -9.30
CA PHE A 88 -10.20 35.29 -7.96
C PHE A 88 -9.31 36.54 -7.94
N GLN A 89 -8.42 36.70 -8.93
CA GLN A 89 -7.54 37.87 -9.07
C GLN A 89 -8.28 39.19 -9.30
N GLN A 90 -9.54 39.15 -9.70
CA GLN A 90 -10.37 40.35 -9.89
C GLN A 90 -11.15 40.73 -8.63
N ILE A 91 -11.11 39.92 -7.57
CA ILE A 91 -11.77 40.19 -6.29
C ILE A 91 -10.81 41.02 -5.41
N ASN A 92 -11.20 42.26 -5.08
CA ASN A 92 -10.34 43.16 -4.31
C ASN A 92 -10.11 42.72 -2.86
N GLU A 93 -11.15 42.14 -2.22
CA GLU A 93 -11.10 41.67 -0.82
C GLU A 93 -11.73 40.27 -0.73
N PRO A 94 -10.97 39.21 -1.04
CA PRO A 94 -11.49 37.85 -0.96
C PRO A 94 -11.66 37.44 0.51
N GLY A 95 -12.91 37.22 0.94
CA GLY A 95 -13.19 36.69 2.27
C GLY A 95 -12.78 35.21 2.43
N THR A 96 -12.80 34.72 3.67
CA THR A 96 -12.40 33.36 4.07
C THR A 96 -13.04 32.26 3.18
N PHE A 97 -14.31 32.39 2.82
CA PHE A 97 -15.00 31.43 1.96
C PHE A 97 -14.36 31.27 0.58
N VAL A 98 -13.97 32.38 -0.07
CA VAL A 98 -13.41 32.36 -1.42
C VAL A 98 -11.97 31.80 -1.38
N CYS A 99 -11.17 32.22 -0.39
CA CYS A 99 -9.83 31.67 -0.15
C CYS A 99 -9.90 30.15 0.11
N ASN A 100 -10.77 29.70 1.02
CA ASN A 100 -10.99 28.27 1.30
C ASN A 100 -11.40 27.49 0.04
N THR A 101 -12.25 28.09 -0.79
CA THR A 101 -12.68 27.50 -2.06
C THR A 101 -11.51 27.33 -3.03
N MET A 102 -10.67 28.36 -3.16
CA MET A 102 -9.49 28.32 -4.02
C MET A 102 -8.42 27.33 -3.52
N ILE A 103 -8.13 27.32 -2.22
CA ILE A 103 -7.24 26.34 -1.58
C ILE A 103 -7.75 24.91 -1.87
N LYS A 104 -9.05 24.67 -1.69
CA LYS A 104 -9.69 23.38 -1.99
C LYS A 104 -9.63 23.02 -3.47
N GLY A 105 -9.81 24.00 -4.35
CA GLY A 105 -9.63 23.87 -5.79
C GLY A 105 -8.22 23.43 -6.17
N HIS A 106 -7.20 24.11 -5.64
CA HIS A 106 -5.80 23.75 -5.86
C HIS A 106 -5.45 22.34 -5.37
N VAL A 107 -5.92 21.95 -4.17
CA VAL A 107 -5.71 20.59 -3.68
C VAL A 107 -6.39 19.54 -4.57
N LYS A 108 -7.59 19.83 -5.09
CA LYS A 108 -8.31 18.96 -6.04
C LYS A 108 -7.58 18.84 -7.38
N ALA A 109 -6.98 19.94 -7.85
CA ALA A 109 -6.18 20.01 -9.08
C ALA A 109 -4.74 19.48 -8.91
N MET A 110 -4.40 18.93 -7.74
CA MET A 110 -3.05 18.43 -7.40
C MET A 110 -1.95 19.52 -7.41
N ASN A 111 -2.32 20.79 -7.20
CA ASN A 111 -1.39 21.91 -7.01
C ASN A 111 -1.24 22.22 -5.51
N TRP A 112 -0.72 21.27 -4.75
CA TRP A 112 -0.64 21.36 -3.29
C TRP A 112 0.25 22.50 -2.81
N ASP A 113 1.32 22.80 -3.55
CA ASP A 113 2.23 23.93 -3.34
C ASP A 113 1.47 25.26 -3.42
N LYS A 114 0.66 25.45 -4.47
CA LYS A 114 -0.17 26.65 -4.64
C LYS A 114 -1.21 26.80 -3.54
N ALA A 115 -1.75 25.70 -3.01
CA ALA A 115 -2.67 25.73 -1.90
C ALA A 115 -2.02 26.29 -0.62
N LEU A 116 -0.75 25.93 -0.35
CA LEU A 116 0.00 26.48 0.79
C LEU A 116 0.40 27.94 0.56
N LEU A 117 0.81 28.31 -0.66
CA LEU A 117 1.12 29.70 -1.00
C LEU A 117 -0.10 30.63 -0.83
N LEU A 118 -1.28 30.19 -1.27
CA LEU A 118 -2.50 30.97 -1.11
C LEU A 118 -2.91 31.11 0.36
N TYR A 119 -2.56 30.15 1.20
CA TYR A 119 -2.73 30.30 2.65
C TYR A 119 -1.78 31.35 3.24
N CYS A 120 -0.53 31.42 2.78
CA CYS A 120 0.38 32.51 3.18
C CYS A 120 -0.18 33.88 2.76
N GLU A 121 -0.68 34.01 1.53
CA GLU A 121 -1.33 35.24 1.03
C GLU A 121 -2.56 35.62 1.87
N MET A 122 -3.39 34.63 2.23
CA MET A 122 -4.54 34.80 3.11
C MET A 122 -4.14 35.38 4.47
N LEU A 123 -3.02 34.93 5.05
CA LEU A 123 -2.48 35.48 6.31
C LEU A 123 -1.90 36.89 6.14
N GLU A 124 -1.15 37.14 5.06
CA GLU A 124 -0.53 38.44 4.77
C GLU A 124 -1.58 39.54 4.52
N THR A 125 -2.72 39.18 3.95
CA THR A 125 -3.86 40.06 3.70
C THR A 125 -4.79 40.20 4.90
N GLY A 126 -4.51 39.51 6.01
CA GLY A 126 -5.29 39.60 7.25
C GLY A 126 -6.63 38.86 7.21
N VAL A 127 -6.82 37.95 6.26
CA VAL A 127 -8.03 37.11 6.18
C VAL A 127 -7.88 35.93 7.15
N GLU A 128 -8.74 35.85 8.17
CA GLU A 128 -8.61 34.82 9.20
C GLU A 128 -8.97 33.41 8.68
N PRO A 129 -8.09 32.41 8.86
CA PRO A 129 -8.40 31.00 8.62
C PRO A 129 -9.43 30.47 9.60
N ASP A 130 -10.22 29.50 9.15
CA ASP A 130 -11.24 28.83 9.96
C ASP A 130 -11.06 27.30 9.99
N ASN A 131 -11.97 26.61 10.67
CA ASN A 131 -11.98 25.15 10.76
C ASN A 131 -12.23 24.44 9.40
N PHE A 132 -12.61 25.16 8.34
CA PHE A 132 -12.69 24.62 6.97
C PHE A 132 -11.39 24.82 6.18
N THR A 133 -10.55 25.80 6.55
CA THR A 133 -9.24 26.04 5.93
C THR A 133 -8.26 24.91 6.24
N TYR A 134 -8.09 24.60 7.53
CA TYR A 134 -7.03 23.73 8.01
C TYR A 134 -7.08 22.27 7.51
N PRO A 135 -8.25 21.60 7.47
CA PRO A 135 -8.32 20.23 6.95
C PRO A 135 -7.81 20.10 5.52
N VAL A 136 -8.02 21.14 4.70
CA VAL A 136 -7.59 21.17 3.29
C VAL A 136 -6.08 21.38 3.19
N LEU A 137 -5.52 22.27 4.00
CA LEU A 137 -4.08 22.53 4.04
C LEU A 137 -3.30 21.34 4.58
N LEU A 138 -3.76 20.73 5.67
CA LEU A 138 -3.15 19.51 6.22
C LEU A 138 -3.15 18.38 5.19
N LYS A 139 -4.20 18.26 4.38
CA LYS A 139 -4.24 17.32 3.26
C LYS A 139 -3.20 17.66 2.19
N ALA A 140 -2.95 18.94 1.90
CA ALA A 140 -1.89 19.38 0.98
C ALA A 140 -0.50 18.99 1.53
N CYS A 141 -0.23 19.29 2.82
CA CYS A 141 1.01 18.88 3.50
C CYS A 141 1.22 17.37 3.44
N ALA A 142 0.15 16.60 3.67
CA ALA A 142 0.20 15.14 3.64
C ALA A 142 0.54 14.57 2.25
N TRP A 143 0.18 15.26 1.16
CA TRP A 143 0.55 14.85 -0.19
C TRP A 143 1.96 15.30 -0.58
N LEU A 144 2.40 16.44 -0.07
CA LEU A 144 3.76 16.97 -0.27
C LEU A 144 4.80 16.30 0.64
N LEU A 145 4.37 15.55 1.67
CA LEU A 145 5.22 15.08 2.77
C LEU A 145 5.92 16.26 3.50
N ALA A 146 5.23 17.40 3.56
CA ALA A 146 5.71 18.67 4.10
C ALA A 146 5.43 18.74 5.62
N ILE A 147 6.26 18.01 6.39
CA ILE A 147 6.05 17.85 7.84
C ILE A 147 6.24 19.16 8.61
N GLU A 148 7.23 19.97 8.25
CA GLU A 148 7.55 21.22 8.94
C GLU A 148 6.41 22.23 8.78
N GLU A 149 5.90 22.40 7.57
CA GLU A 149 4.74 23.24 7.26
C GLU A 149 3.49 22.70 7.96
N GLY A 150 3.30 21.38 7.98
CA GLY A 150 2.21 20.73 8.71
C GLY A 150 2.26 21.02 10.21
N MET A 151 3.45 21.05 10.82
CA MET A 151 3.65 21.40 12.22
C MET A 151 3.42 22.88 12.50
N GLN A 152 3.84 23.78 11.60
CA GLN A 152 3.53 25.20 11.70
C GLN A 152 2.02 25.45 11.66
N ILE A 153 1.32 24.78 10.73
CA ILE A 153 -0.13 24.83 10.63
C ILE A 153 -0.80 24.29 11.91
N HIS A 154 -0.31 23.18 12.47
CA HIS A 154 -0.80 22.66 13.75
C HIS A 154 -0.58 23.66 14.91
N GLY A 155 0.57 24.34 14.94
CA GLY A 155 0.81 25.44 15.88
C GLY A 155 -0.20 26.58 15.73
N HIS A 156 -0.63 26.89 14.50
CA HIS A 156 -1.65 27.92 14.26
C HIS A 156 -3.04 27.47 14.73
N ILE A 157 -3.42 26.21 14.47
CA ILE A 157 -4.66 25.59 14.97
C ILE A 157 -4.78 25.74 16.49
N LEU A 158 -3.70 25.43 17.23
CA LEU A 158 -3.66 25.56 18.69
C LEU A 158 -3.80 27.02 19.15
N LYS A 159 -3.18 27.97 18.44
CA LYS A 159 -3.28 29.40 18.77
C LYS A 159 -4.69 29.96 18.58
N LEU A 160 -5.45 29.44 17.60
CA LEU A 160 -6.81 29.87 17.31
C LEU A 160 -7.89 29.11 18.11
N GLY A 161 -7.50 28.17 18.98
CA GLY A 161 -8.46 27.41 19.79
C GLY A 161 -9.24 26.36 19.00
N LEU A 162 -8.70 25.88 17.87
CA LEU A 162 -9.35 24.91 16.98
C LEU A 162 -8.90 23.46 17.20
N GLU A 163 -8.13 23.19 18.25
CA GLU A 163 -7.54 21.89 18.55
C GLU A 163 -8.56 20.80 18.92
N ASN A 164 -9.76 21.20 19.32
CA ASN A 164 -10.87 20.29 19.67
C ASN A 164 -11.85 20.08 18.51
N ASP A 165 -11.63 20.70 17.33
CA ASP A 165 -12.46 20.44 16.15
C ASP A 165 -12.14 19.05 15.58
N VAL A 166 -13.14 18.16 15.56
CA VAL A 166 -13.00 16.77 15.14
C VAL A 166 -12.51 16.64 13.69
N PHE A 167 -12.90 17.56 12.79
CA PHE A 167 -12.43 17.52 11.39
C PHE A 167 -10.96 17.91 11.28
N VAL A 168 -10.54 18.91 12.05
CA VAL A 168 -9.13 19.32 12.13
C VAL A 168 -8.28 18.19 12.74
N GLN A 169 -8.71 17.60 13.87
CA GLN A 169 -8.03 16.47 14.51
C GLN A 169 -7.88 15.27 13.55
N ASN A 170 -8.95 14.89 12.83
CA ASN A 170 -8.89 13.82 11.83
C ASN A 170 -7.86 14.11 10.72
N SER A 171 -7.81 15.35 10.24
CA SER A 171 -6.84 15.76 9.23
C SER A 171 -5.41 15.80 9.77
N LEU A 172 -5.20 16.15 11.04
CA LEU A 172 -3.89 16.10 11.70
C LEU A 172 -3.39 14.65 11.80
N ILE A 173 -4.25 13.71 12.23
CA ILE A 173 -3.93 12.28 12.28
C ILE A 173 -3.46 11.80 10.90
N SER A 174 -4.21 12.13 9.85
CA SER A 174 -3.88 11.74 8.48
C SER A 174 -2.60 12.40 7.96
N MET A 175 -2.34 13.66 8.31
CA MET A 175 -1.15 14.40 7.88
C MET A 175 0.10 13.81 8.52
N TYR A 176 0.13 13.69 9.85
CA TYR A 176 1.24 13.07 10.58
C TYR A 176 1.49 11.63 10.12
N GLY A 177 0.42 10.84 9.98
CA GLY A 177 0.52 9.45 9.53
C GLY A 177 1.14 9.31 8.12
N LYS A 178 0.79 10.20 7.18
CA LYS A 178 1.38 10.20 5.83
C LYS A 178 2.82 10.69 5.80
N CYS A 179 3.17 11.64 6.68
CA CYS A 179 4.53 12.14 6.82
C CYS A 179 5.46 11.19 7.60
N GLY A 180 4.95 10.06 8.11
CA GLY A 180 5.75 9.08 8.87
C GLY A 180 5.86 9.37 10.36
N GLU A 181 5.24 10.45 10.86
CA GLU A 181 5.22 10.83 12.27
C GLU A 181 4.12 10.11 13.04
N LEU A 182 4.23 8.78 13.12
CA LEU A 182 3.19 7.92 13.69
C LEU A 182 2.89 8.24 15.16
N GLU A 183 3.91 8.54 15.96
CA GLU A 183 3.75 8.87 17.37
C GLU A 183 2.84 10.10 17.55
N ARG A 184 3.07 11.17 16.79
CA ARG A 184 2.23 12.37 16.80
C ARG A 184 0.81 12.08 16.34
N SER A 185 0.65 11.22 15.33
CA SER A 185 -0.66 10.75 14.86
C SER A 185 -1.44 10.04 15.97
N CYS A 186 -0.78 9.14 16.71
CA CYS A 186 -1.35 8.46 17.87
C CYS A 186 -1.69 9.44 19.00
N THR A 187 -0.80 10.37 19.33
CA THR A 187 -1.04 11.38 20.37
C THR A 187 -2.30 12.20 20.09
N VAL A 188 -2.47 12.68 18.85
CA VAL A 188 -3.68 13.42 18.46
C VAL A 188 -4.92 12.54 18.61
N PHE A 189 -4.88 11.28 18.16
CA PHE A 189 -6.00 10.34 18.27
C PHE A 189 -6.38 10.02 19.73
N GLU A 190 -5.39 9.80 20.59
CA GLU A 190 -5.58 9.49 22.01
C GLU A 190 -6.22 10.67 22.75
N GLN A 191 -5.79 11.90 22.43
CA GLN A 191 -6.30 13.16 23.01
C GLN A 191 -7.69 13.56 22.52
N MET A 192 -8.26 12.89 21.52
CA MET A 192 -9.63 13.19 21.06
C MET A 192 -10.67 12.76 22.10
N ASP A 193 -11.43 13.73 22.61
CA ASP A 193 -12.60 13.51 23.46
C ASP A 193 -13.73 12.80 22.68
N GLN A 194 -13.93 13.19 21.41
CA GLN A 194 -14.96 12.63 20.53
C GLN A 194 -14.34 11.95 19.32
N LYS A 195 -14.12 10.64 19.43
CA LYS A 195 -13.71 9.81 18.31
C LYS A 195 -14.89 9.59 17.35
N SER A 196 -14.57 9.48 16.07
CA SER A 196 -15.51 9.23 14.97
C SER A 196 -15.01 8.10 14.08
N VAL A 197 -15.86 7.59 13.17
CA VAL A 197 -15.44 6.62 12.15
C VAL A 197 -14.22 7.13 11.37
N ALA A 198 -14.20 8.43 11.04
CA ALA A 198 -13.09 9.06 10.33
C ALA A 198 -11.79 9.06 11.15
N SER A 199 -11.85 9.27 12.47
CA SER A 199 -10.67 9.20 13.35
C SER A 199 -10.05 7.80 13.36
N TRP A 200 -10.89 6.76 13.46
CA TRP A 200 -10.48 5.36 13.39
C TRP A 200 -9.91 5.00 12.01
N SER A 201 -10.55 5.45 10.93
CA SER A 201 -10.04 5.26 9.58
C SER A 201 -8.67 5.90 9.38
N ALA A 202 -8.47 7.11 9.88
CA ALA A 202 -7.20 7.84 9.74
C ALA A 202 -6.06 7.11 10.46
N ILE A 203 -6.27 6.69 11.72
CA ILE A 203 -5.22 6.01 12.49
C ILE A 203 -4.91 4.61 11.96
N ILE A 204 -5.94 3.85 11.52
CA ILE A 204 -5.75 2.53 10.90
C ILE A 204 -5.01 2.66 9.56
N ALA A 205 -5.36 3.65 8.74
CA ALA A 205 -4.69 3.91 7.48
C ALA A 205 -3.23 4.34 7.69
N ALA A 206 -2.93 5.16 8.71
CA ALA A 206 -1.56 5.54 9.05
C ALA A 206 -0.69 4.31 9.36
N HIS A 207 -1.17 3.38 10.21
CA HIS A 207 -0.47 2.14 10.52
C HIS A 207 -0.30 1.24 9.30
N ALA A 208 -1.34 1.09 8.47
CA ALA A 208 -1.27 0.30 7.25
C ALA A 208 -0.25 0.86 6.25
N ASN A 209 -0.19 2.18 6.06
CA ASN A 209 0.73 2.81 5.11
C ASN A 209 2.20 2.67 5.55
N LEU A 210 2.47 2.59 6.85
CA LEU A 210 3.80 2.37 7.41
C LEU A 210 4.18 0.87 7.53
N GLY A 211 3.30 -0.03 7.09
CA GLY A 211 3.53 -1.48 7.14
C GLY A 211 3.41 -2.11 8.53
N MET A 212 2.79 -1.40 9.48
CA MET A 212 2.50 -1.88 10.84
C MET A 212 1.23 -2.74 10.83
N TRP A 213 1.31 -3.89 10.16
CA TRP A 213 0.14 -4.71 9.83
C TRP A 213 -0.56 -5.31 11.05
N CYS A 214 0.19 -5.71 12.08
CA CYS A 214 -0.38 -6.32 13.29
C CYS A 214 -1.19 -5.29 14.07
N GLU A 215 -0.61 -4.11 14.26
CA GLU A 215 -1.17 -2.96 14.96
C GLU A 215 -2.41 -2.44 14.23
N CYS A 216 -2.36 -2.39 12.89
CA CYS A 216 -3.54 -2.09 12.05
C CYS A 216 -4.72 -3.03 12.35
N LEU A 217 -4.49 -4.35 12.43
CA LEU A 217 -5.54 -5.31 12.77
C LEU A 217 -6.00 -5.22 14.23
N MET A 218 -5.11 -4.85 15.16
CA MET A 218 -5.47 -4.59 16.55
C MET A 218 -6.40 -3.37 16.67
N LEU A 219 -6.05 -2.25 16.05
CA LEU A 219 -6.88 -1.03 16.02
C LEU A 219 -8.24 -1.28 15.36
N PHE A 220 -8.29 -2.09 14.28
CA PHE A 220 -9.56 -2.51 13.70
C PHE A 220 -10.40 -3.37 14.66
N GLY A 221 -9.74 -4.22 15.45
CA GLY A 221 -10.38 -4.95 16.55
C GLY A 221 -10.98 -4.01 17.59
N ASP A 222 -10.25 -2.96 17.97
CA ASP A 222 -10.63 -1.98 18.99
C ASP A 222 -11.81 -1.13 18.53
N MET A 223 -11.72 -0.59 17.31
CA MET A 223 -12.82 0.08 16.61
C MET A 223 -14.12 -0.74 16.69
N ARG A 224 -14.04 -2.04 16.42
CA ARG A 224 -15.21 -2.93 16.47
C ARG A 224 -15.70 -3.23 17.88
N ARG A 225 -14.79 -3.34 18.86
CA ARG A 225 -15.16 -3.57 20.27
C ARG A 225 -15.91 -2.38 20.86
N GLU A 226 -15.57 -1.18 20.42
CA GLU A 226 -16.28 0.07 20.75
C GLU A 226 -17.58 0.27 19.96
N GLY A 227 -17.95 -0.68 19.08
CA GLY A 227 -19.22 -0.65 18.35
C GLY A 227 -19.21 0.19 17.06
N TRP A 228 -18.05 0.70 16.65
CA TRP A 228 -17.93 1.44 15.40
C TRP A 228 -18.00 0.52 14.18
N ARG A 229 -18.63 1.04 13.11
CA ARG A 229 -18.71 0.37 11.82
C ARG A 229 -17.64 0.93 10.89
N ALA A 230 -16.76 0.07 10.42
CA ALA A 230 -15.72 0.44 9.47
C ALA A 230 -16.31 0.80 8.10
N GLU A 231 -15.76 1.86 7.52
CA GLU A 231 -16.05 2.26 6.15
C GLU A 231 -15.22 1.48 5.14
N GLU A 232 -15.51 1.68 3.86
CA GLU A 232 -14.91 0.96 2.75
C GLU A 232 -13.38 1.11 2.69
N SER A 233 -12.89 2.34 2.89
CA SER A 233 -11.46 2.70 2.95
C SER A 233 -10.72 1.98 4.08
N THR A 234 -11.29 1.95 5.29
CA THR A 234 -10.72 1.21 6.43
C THR A 234 -10.60 -0.28 6.10
N LEU A 235 -11.62 -0.84 5.47
CA LEU A 235 -11.64 -2.26 5.12
C LEU A 235 -10.60 -2.60 4.04
N VAL A 236 -10.30 -1.69 3.11
CA VAL A 236 -9.16 -1.86 2.18
C VAL A 236 -7.83 -1.93 2.95
N SER A 237 -7.60 -1.04 3.94
CA SER A 237 -6.40 -1.08 4.78
C SER A 237 -6.31 -2.39 5.59
N VAL A 238 -7.42 -2.85 6.14
CA VAL A 238 -7.51 -4.13 6.87
C VAL A 238 -7.25 -5.32 5.95
N LEU A 239 -7.83 -5.33 4.74
CA LEU A 239 -7.57 -6.38 3.75
C LEU A 239 -6.09 -6.41 3.36
N SER A 240 -5.45 -5.26 3.19
CA SER A 240 -4.01 -5.16 2.94
C SER A 240 -3.19 -5.75 4.09
N ALA A 241 -3.52 -5.42 5.34
CA ALA A 241 -2.86 -6.02 6.50
C ALA A 241 -3.03 -7.54 6.55
N CYS A 242 -4.23 -8.06 6.25
CA CYS A 242 -4.48 -9.49 6.11
C CYS A 242 -3.62 -10.12 5.01
N THR A 243 -3.52 -9.47 3.84
CA THR A 243 -2.63 -9.87 2.74
C THR A 243 -1.21 -10.03 3.24
N HIS A 244 -0.64 -9.03 3.91
CA HIS A 244 0.76 -9.08 4.35
C HIS A 244 1.01 -10.10 5.47
N LEU A 245 0.07 -10.30 6.38
CA LEU A 245 0.19 -11.28 7.46
C LEU A 245 -0.21 -12.71 7.07
N GLY A 246 -0.87 -12.89 5.92
CA GLY A 246 -1.47 -14.16 5.52
C GLY A 246 -2.67 -14.56 6.40
N ALA A 247 -3.35 -13.57 6.99
CA ALA A 247 -4.48 -13.78 7.92
C ALA A 247 -5.79 -14.00 7.15
N LEU A 248 -5.95 -15.20 6.57
CA LEU A 248 -7.09 -15.56 5.72
C LEU A 248 -8.42 -15.52 6.47
N ASP A 249 -8.47 -15.97 7.72
CA ASP A 249 -9.73 -16.02 8.47
C ASP A 249 -10.20 -14.63 8.87
N LEU A 250 -9.28 -13.74 9.27
CA LEU A 250 -9.57 -12.32 9.44
C LEU A 250 -10.02 -11.67 8.13
N GLY A 251 -9.33 -11.94 7.01
CA GLY A 251 -9.73 -11.46 5.69
C GLY A 251 -11.14 -11.92 5.27
N ARG A 252 -11.51 -13.17 5.59
CA ARG A 252 -12.88 -13.70 5.38
C ARG A 252 -13.92 -13.00 6.26
N CYS A 253 -13.57 -12.70 7.51
CA CYS A 253 -14.46 -11.94 8.40
C CYS A 253 -14.71 -10.53 7.84
N SER A 254 -13.66 -9.85 7.36
CA SER A 254 -13.76 -8.53 6.71
C SER A 254 -14.59 -8.60 5.42
N HIS A 255 -14.39 -9.62 4.59
CA HIS A 255 -15.22 -9.85 3.40
C HIS A 255 -16.70 -10.07 3.77
N GLY A 256 -16.98 -10.86 4.81
CA GLY A 256 -18.35 -11.05 5.31
C GLY A 256 -18.98 -9.75 5.83
N SER A 257 -18.19 -8.88 6.47
CA SER A 257 -18.63 -7.54 6.90
C SER A 257 -19.00 -6.66 5.70
N LEU A 258 -18.18 -6.65 4.66
CA LEU A 258 -18.46 -5.92 3.41
C LEU A 258 -19.79 -6.34 2.79
N LEU A 259 -20.02 -7.65 2.64
CA LEU A 259 -21.24 -8.18 2.00
C LEU A 259 -22.53 -7.91 2.79
N ARG A 260 -22.44 -7.77 4.13
CA ARG A 260 -23.61 -7.46 4.97
C ARG A 260 -23.99 -5.99 4.95
N ASN A 261 -23.02 -5.11 4.72
CA ASN A 261 -23.18 -3.67 4.92
C ASN A 261 -23.22 -2.88 3.61
N ILE A 262 -22.79 -3.47 2.49
CA ILE A 262 -22.65 -2.78 1.20
C ILE A 262 -23.37 -3.59 0.12
N SER A 263 -24.34 -2.97 -0.54
CA SER A 263 -25.18 -3.61 -1.57
C SER A 263 -24.41 -3.93 -2.85
N ALA A 264 -23.43 -3.10 -3.22
CA ALA A 264 -22.55 -3.33 -4.37
C ALA A 264 -21.13 -2.85 -4.06
N LEU A 265 -20.16 -3.77 -4.11
CA LEU A 265 -18.75 -3.44 -3.91
C LEU A 265 -18.20 -2.74 -5.15
N ASN A 266 -17.45 -1.65 -4.95
CA ASN A 266 -16.78 -0.99 -6.06
C ASN A 266 -15.57 -1.83 -6.55
N VAL A 267 -15.03 -1.44 -7.71
CA VAL A 267 -13.91 -2.17 -8.34
C VAL A 267 -12.66 -2.19 -7.46
N ILE A 268 -12.42 -1.14 -6.65
CA ILE A 268 -11.25 -1.05 -5.77
C ILE A 268 -11.33 -2.14 -4.70
N VAL A 269 -12.47 -2.24 -3.98
CA VAL A 269 -12.64 -3.27 -2.94
C VAL A 269 -12.66 -4.67 -3.51
N GLN A 270 -13.32 -4.87 -4.65
CA GLN A 270 -13.28 -6.17 -5.33
C GLN A 270 -11.84 -6.58 -5.65
N THR A 271 -11.03 -5.64 -6.15
CA THR A 271 -9.60 -5.87 -6.45
C THR A 271 -8.79 -6.15 -5.18
N SER A 272 -9.02 -5.41 -4.08
CA SER A 272 -8.37 -5.68 -2.78
C SER A 272 -8.74 -7.03 -2.20
N LEU A 273 -9.98 -7.49 -2.37
CA LEU A 273 -10.41 -8.82 -1.96
C LEU A 273 -9.70 -9.91 -2.76
N ILE A 274 -9.57 -9.73 -4.08
CA ILE A 274 -8.84 -10.67 -4.95
C ILE A 274 -7.38 -10.77 -4.50
N ASP A 275 -6.71 -9.64 -4.27
CA ASP A 275 -5.31 -9.61 -3.79
C ASP A 275 -5.18 -10.33 -2.45
N MET A 276 -6.09 -10.06 -1.51
CA MET A 276 -6.13 -10.71 -0.19
C MET A 276 -6.30 -12.22 -0.30
N TYR A 277 -7.29 -12.71 -1.05
CA TYR A 277 -7.51 -14.15 -1.20
C TYR A 277 -6.33 -14.85 -1.89
N ALA A 278 -5.79 -14.26 -2.96
CA ALA A 278 -4.63 -14.81 -3.66
C ALA A 278 -3.41 -14.87 -2.72
N LYS A 279 -3.02 -13.75 -2.11
CA LYS A 279 -1.83 -13.68 -1.25
C LYS A 279 -2.01 -14.23 0.18
N CYS A 280 -3.21 -14.69 0.53
CA CYS A 280 -3.45 -15.53 1.72
C CYS A 280 -3.56 -17.04 1.37
N GLY A 281 -3.18 -17.44 0.15
CA GLY A 281 -3.09 -18.84 -0.25
C GLY A 281 -4.42 -19.48 -0.65
N CYS A 282 -5.45 -18.68 -0.98
CA CYS A 282 -6.78 -19.13 -1.38
C CYS A 282 -7.12 -18.65 -2.80
N LEU A 283 -6.24 -18.98 -3.75
CA LEU A 283 -6.29 -18.56 -5.15
C LEU A 283 -7.65 -18.78 -5.81
N GLU A 284 -8.28 -19.93 -5.58
CA GLU A 284 -9.57 -20.28 -6.18
C GLU A 284 -10.69 -19.27 -5.83
N LYS A 285 -10.70 -18.76 -4.59
CA LYS A 285 -11.66 -17.71 -4.20
C LYS A 285 -11.32 -16.38 -4.88
N GLY A 286 -10.05 -16.05 -5.02
CA GLY A 286 -9.59 -14.87 -5.77
C GLY A 286 -10.03 -14.94 -7.24
N LEU A 287 -9.83 -16.07 -7.91
CA LEU A 287 -10.28 -16.32 -9.29
C LEU A 287 -11.80 -16.21 -9.42
N CYS A 288 -12.56 -16.83 -8.50
CA CYS A 288 -14.01 -16.74 -8.51
C CYS A 288 -14.51 -15.29 -8.38
N LEU A 289 -13.89 -14.49 -7.50
CA LEU A 289 -14.24 -13.08 -7.34
C LEU A 289 -13.90 -12.28 -8.60
N PHE A 290 -12.71 -12.49 -9.17
CA PHE A 290 -12.28 -11.86 -10.41
C PHE A 290 -13.25 -12.14 -11.55
N GLN A 291 -13.64 -13.41 -11.76
CA GLN A 291 -14.61 -13.80 -12.79
C GLN A 291 -15.96 -13.09 -12.62
N LYS A 292 -16.45 -12.96 -11.39
CA LYS A 292 -17.72 -12.32 -11.04
C LYS A 292 -17.71 -10.78 -11.12
N MET A 293 -16.57 -10.13 -11.36
CA MET A 293 -16.52 -8.68 -11.53
C MET A 293 -17.25 -8.25 -12.81
N ASN A 294 -18.25 -7.38 -12.66
CA ASN A 294 -19.01 -6.79 -13.77
C ASN A 294 -18.14 -5.92 -14.68
N LYS A 295 -17.21 -5.16 -14.07
CA LYS A 295 -16.26 -4.30 -14.78
C LYS A 295 -14.86 -4.59 -14.25
N LYS A 296 -14.00 -5.11 -15.12
CA LYS A 296 -12.58 -5.30 -14.85
C LYS A 296 -11.83 -4.07 -15.34
N ASN A 297 -10.74 -3.74 -14.65
CA ASN A 297 -9.80 -2.70 -15.07
C ASN A 297 -8.38 -3.26 -15.07
N GLN A 298 -7.45 -2.46 -15.55
CA GLN A 298 -6.01 -2.78 -15.55
C GLN A 298 -5.52 -3.34 -14.21
N LEU A 299 -5.86 -2.68 -13.08
CA LEU A 299 -5.42 -3.09 -11.75
C LEU A 299 -5.94 -4.49 -11.37
N SER A 300 -7.21 -4.80 -11.64
CA SER A 300 -7.80 -6.11 -11.33
C SER A 300 -7.11 -7.26 -12.08
N TYR A 301 -6.74 -7.04 -13.35
CA TYR A 301 -5.96 -7.99 -14.14
C TYR A 301 -4.55 -8.16 -13.58
N THR A 302 -3.85 -7.06 -13.29
CA THR A 302 -2.50 -7.08 -12.71
C THR A 302 -2.43 -7.84 -11.39
N VAL A 303 -3.40 -7.63 -10.50
CA VAL A 303 -3.51 -8.36 -9.23
C VAL A 303 -3.71 -9.86 -9.46
N MET A 304 -4.60 -10.24 -10.37
CA MET A 304 -4.88 -11.65 -10.66
C MET A 304 -3.69 -12.35 -11.33
N ILE A 305 -3.02 -11.68 -12.28
CA ILE A 305 -1.78 -12.17 -12.92
C ILE A 305 -0.69 -12.38 -11.86
N SER A 306 -0.47 -11.39 -10.98
CA SER A 306 0.52 -11.49 -9.90
C SER A 306 0.18 -12.60 -8.91
N GLY A 307 -1.11 -12.77 -8.59
CA GLY A 307 -1.61 -13.89 -7.80
C GLY A 307 -1.29 -15.24 -8.43
N LEU A 308 -1.59 -15.42 -9.72
CA LEU A 308 -1.25 -16.65 -10.44
C LEU A 308 0.27 -16.90 -10.49
N ALA A 309 1.06 -15.84 -10.66
CA ALA A 309 2.52 -15.91 -10.68
C ALA A 309 3.08 -16.49 -9.38
N VAL A 310 2.70 -15.91 -8.22
CA VAL A 310 3.19 -16.40 -6.92
C VAL A 310 2.71 -17.80 -6.59
N HIS A 311 1.63 -18.28 -7.19
CA HIS A 311 1.17 -19.67 -7.07
C HIS A 311 1.81 -20.63 -8.10
N GLY A 312 2.62 -20.12 -9.03
CA GLY A 312 3.29 -20.92 -10.07
C GLY A 312 2.42 -21.27 -11.27
N HIS A 313 1.26 -20.63 -11.44
CA HIS A 313 0.35 -20.86 -12.58
C HIS A 313 0.71 -19.98 -13.79
N GLY A 314 1.94 -20.09 -14.29
CA GLY A 314 2.48 -19.23 -15.35
C GLY A 314 1.64 -19.19 -16.63
N ARG A 315 1.14 -20.33 -17.12
CA ARG A 315 0.31 -20.38 -18.34
C ARG A 315 -1.02 -19.63 -18.19
N LYS A 316 -1.73 -19.85 -17.07
CA LYS A 316 -2.97 -19.12 -16.77
C LYS A 316 -2.72 -17.60 -16.64
N ALA A 317 -1.57 -17.20 -16.12
CA ALA A 317 -1.20 -15.79 -16.04
C ALA A 317 -1.02 -15.16 -17.44
N LEU A 318 -0.38 -15.88 -18.38
CA LEU A 318 -0.25 -15.46 -19.77
C LEU A 318 -1.61 -15.42 -20.51
N GLU A 319 -2.51 -16.35 -20.22
CA GLU A 319 -3.88 -16.34 -20.75
C GLU A 319 -4.64 -15.08 -20.28
N LEU A 320 -4.58 -14.75 -18.98
CA LEU A 320 -5.20 -13.53 -18.46
C LEU A 320 -4.57 -12.25 -18.99
N PHE A 321 -3.25 -12.23 -19.18
CA PHE A 321 -2.57 -11.10 -19.81
C PHE A 321 -3.03 -10.91 -21.25
N SER A 322 -3.23 -12.01 -21.99
CA SER A 322 -3.75 -11.94 -23.35
C SER A 322 -5.21 -11.46 -23.39
N ALA A 323 -6.05 -11.91 -22.44
CA ALA A 323 -7.42 -11.43 -22.27
C ALA A 323 -7.47 -9.92 -21.95
N MET A 324 -6.57 -9.44 -21.08
CA MET A 324 -6.43 -8.00 -20.78
C MET A 324 -6.19 -7.18 -22.04
N LEU A 325 -5.30 -7.63 -22.92
CA LEU A 325 -5.01 -6.96 -24.18
C LEU A 325 -6.21 -6.99 -25.14
N GLN A 326 -6.94 -8.11 -25.19
CA GLN A 326 -8.15 -8.25 -26.03
C GLN A 326 -9.29 -7.34 -25.58
N GLU A 327 -9.39 -7.01 -24.29
CA GLU A 327 -10.32 -6.01 -23.75
C GLU A 327 -9.89 -4.55 -24.05
N GLY A 328 -8.76 -4.34 -24.74
CA GLY A 328 -8.24 -3.02 -25.06
C GLY A 328 -7.58 -2.30 -23.87
N LEU A 329 -7.27 -3.03 -22.79
CA LEU A 329 -6.58 -2.47 -21.62
C LEU A 329 -5.08 -2.41 -21.88
N THR A 330 -4.47 -1.24 -21.64
CA THR A 330 -3.03 -1.05 -21.77
C THR A 330 -2.30 -1.58 -20.53
N PRO A 331 -1.39 -2.56 -20.66
CA PRO A 331 -0.60 -3.03 -19.52
C PRO A 331 0.40 -1.97 -19.08
N ASP A 332 0.63 -1.88 -17.78
CA ASP A 332 1.71 -1.09 -17.21
C ASP A 332 2.95 -1.95 -16.90
N ALA A 333 3.97 -1.30 -16.36
CA ALA A 333 5.17 -1.98 -15.88
C ALA A 333 4.85 -3.06 -14.82
N VAL A 334 3.83 -2.87 -13.97
CA VAL A 334 3.50 -3.84 -12.92
C VAL A 334 2.87 -5.11 -13.50
N ALA A 335 1.99 -4.97 -14.51
CA ALA A 335 1.41 -6.09 -15.25
C ALA A 335 2.49 -6.93 -15.92
N HIS A 336 3.45 -6.29 -16.61
CA HIS A 336 4.58 -6.99 -17.22
C HIS A 336 5.48 -7.68 -16.18
N LEU A 337 5.77 -7.03 -15.06
CA LEU A 337 6.51 -7.66 -13.97
C LEU A 337 5.78 -8.91 -13.44
N GLY A 338 4.45 -8.84 -13.28
CA GLY A 338 3.62 -9.98 -12.88
C GLY A 338 3.73 -11.15 -13.87
N VAL A 339 3.68 -10.89 -15.17
CA VAL A 339 3.85 -11.92 -16.22
C VAL A 339 5.26 -12.51 -16.21
N LEU A 340 6.30 -11.68 -16.11
CA LEU A 340 7.69 -12.15 -16.05
C LEU A 340 7.96 -13.01 -14.82
N SER A 341 7.39 -12.64 -13.66
CA SER A 341 7.42 -13.46 -12.44
C SER A 341 6.70 -14.79 -12.66
N ALA A 342 5.57 -14.79 -13.38
CA ALA A 342 4.82 -16.00 -13.69
C ALA A 342 5.65 -16.95 -14.60
N CYS A 343 6.31 -16.40 -15.62
CA CYS A 343 7.23 -17.15 -16.47
C CYS A 343 8.42 -17.68 -15.67
N ASN A 344 9.01 -16.88 -14.78
CA ASN A 344 10.10 -17.29 -13.89
C ASN A 344 9.72 -18.49 -13.01
N HIS A 345 8.57 -18.45 -12.35
CA HIS A 345 8.13 -19.54 -11.47
C HIS A 345 7.65 -20.80 -12.20
N ALA A 346 7.32 -20.68 -13.49
CA ALA A 346 6.89 -21.79 -14.34
C ALA A 346 7.99 -22.28 -15.32
N GLY A 347 9.17 -21.64 -15.33
CA GLY A 347 10.28 -21.99 -16.23
C GLY A 347 10.01 -21.70 -17.72
N LEU A 348 9.14 -20.73 -18.03
CA LEU A 348 8.74 -20.39 -19.40
C LEU A 348 9.68 -19.34 -20.02
N VAL A 349 10.92 -19.74 -20.33
CA VAL A 349 11.98 -18.84 -20.82
C VAL A 349 11.56 -18.08 -22.09
N ASP A 350 11.09 -18.79 -23.11
CA ASP A 350 10.74 -18.19 -24.41
C ASP A 350 9.58 -17.20 -24.31
N GLU A 351 8.57 -17.53 -23.51
CA GLU A 351 7.43 -16.64 -23.27
C GLU A 351 7.87 -15.40 -22.47
N GLY A 352 8.72 -15.58 -21.46
CA GLY A 352 9.28 -14.47 -20.67
C GLY A 352 10.05 -13.47 -21.54
N LEU A 353 10.94 -13.96 -22.42
CA LEU A 353 11.68 -13.13 -23.36
C LEU A 353 10.76 -12.44 -24.37
N ARG A 354 9.75 -13.15 -24.89
CA ARG A 354 8.74 -12.56 -25.78
C ARG A 354 7.99 -11.42 -25.10
N CYS A 355 7.45 -11.63 -23.90
CA CYS A 355 6.76 -10.59 -23.14
C CYS A 355 7.65 -9.37 -22.89
N PHE A 356 8.91 -9.58 -22.51
CA PHE A 356 9.85 -8.49 -22.29
C PHE A 356 10.15 -7.67 -23.55
N ASN A 357 10.27 -8.33 -24.71
CA ASN A 357 10.45 -7.62 -25.98
C ASN A 357 9.20 -6.83 -26.39
N ARG A 358 8.00 -7.39 -26.18
CA ARG A 358 6.73 -6.67 -26.44
C ARG A 358 6.56 -5.47 -25.51
N MET A 359 7.00 -5.56 -24.26
CA MET A 359 7.02 -4.43 -23.32
C MET A 359 7.81 -3.23 -23.90
N LYS A 360 9.02 -3.48 -24.43
CA LYS A 360 9.86 -2.44 -25.03
C LYS A 360 9.32 -1.93 -26.37
N GLY A 361 8.98 -2.85 -27.27
CA GLY A 361 8.65 -2.53 -28.66
C GLY A 361 7.21 -2.04 -28.84
N GLU A 362 6.24 -2.90 -28.52
CA GLU A 362 4.81 -2.64 -28.77
C GLU A 362 4.23 -1.66 -27.75
N HIS A 363 4.49 -1.87 -26.46
CA HIS A 363 3.90 -1.06 -25.39
C HIS A 363 4.73 0.17 -25.02
N LYS A 364 5.96 0.30 -25.54
CA LYS A 364 6.89 1.42 -25.29
C LYS A 364 7.14 1.70 -23.80
N ILE A 365 7.12 0.66 -22.97
CA ILE A 365 7.37 0.77 -21.53
C ILE A 365 8.86 0.51 -21.28
N GLN A 366 9.54 1.45 -20.62
CA GLN A 366 10.94 1.27 -20.25
C GLN A 366 11.07 0.23 -19.13
N PRO A 367 11.87 -0.84 -19.31
CA PRO A 367 12.03 -1.83 -18.26
C PRO A 367 12.84 -1.32 -17.09
N THR A 368 12.30 -1.52 -15.89
CA THR A 368 12.96 -1.21 -14.63
C THR A 368 13.93 -2.32 -14.22
N VAL A 369 14.78 -2.06 -13.22
CA VAL A 369 15.70 -3.05 -12.63
C VAL A 369 14.99 -4.35 -12.20
N GLN A 370 13.73 -4.27 -11.78
CA GLN A 370 12.94 -5.45 -11.37
C GLN A 370 12.63 -6.38 -12.55
N HIS A 371 12.35 -5.82 -13.73
CA HIS A 371 12.07 -6.61 -14.95
C HIS A 371 13.31 -7.40 -15.38
N TYR A 372 14.48 -6.73 -15.39
CA TYR A 372 15.75 -7.39 -15.66
C TYR A 372 16.07 -8.45 -14.60
N GLY A 373 15.81 -8.17 -13.31
CA GLY A 373 15.99 -9.15 -12.23
C GLY A 373 15.14 -10.41 -12.41
N CYS A 374 13.89 -10.29 -12.85
CA CYS A 374 13.05 -11.46 -13.16
C CYS A 374 13.59 -12.27 -14.35
N LEU A 375 14.08 -11.60 -15.40
CA LEU A 375 14.68 -12.31 -16.54
C LEU A 375 15.99 -13.01 -16.18
N VAL A 376 16.86 -12.35 -15.41
CA VAL A 376 18.12 -12.93 -14.94
C VAL A 376 17.86 -14.15 -14.05
N ASP A 377 16.86 -14.10 -13.15
CA ASP A 377 16.46 -15.26 -12.35
C ASP A 377 15.91 -16.39 -13.24
N LEU A 378 15.05 -16.08 -14.21
CA LEU A 378 14.48 -17.04 -15.15
C LEU A 378 15.57 -17.74 -15.99
N MET A 379 16.47 -16.97 -16.60
CA MET A 379 17.59 -17.48 -17.40
C MET A 379 18.59 -18.26 -16.53
N GLY A 380 18.89 -17.75 -15.34
CA GLY A 380 19.77 -18.38 -14.37
C GLY A 380 19.24 -19.76 -13.94
N ARG A 381 17.95 -19.87 -13.62
CA ARG A 381 17.31 -21.16 -13.30
C ARG A 381 17.36 -22.13 -14.48
N ALA A 382 17.22 -21.63 -15.71
CA ALA A 382 17.33 -22.43 -16.92
C ALA A 382 18.77 -22.84 -17.31
N GLY A 383 19.79 -22.34 -16.60
CA GLY A 383 21.20 -22.65 -16.87
C GLY A 383 21.85 -21.75 -17.92
N MET A 384 21.15 -20.74 -18.43
CA MET A 384 21.63 -19.78 -19.43
C MET A 384 22.48 -18.67 -18.78
N LEU A 385 23.55 -19.07 -18.09
CA LEU A 385 24.33 -18.16 -17.25
C LEU A 385 25.09 -17.10 -18.06
N LYS A 386 25.58 -17.45 -19.25
CA LYS A 386 26.35 -16.52 -20.10
C LYS A 386 25.44 -15.43 -20.67
N GLU A 387 24.27 -15.83 -21.16
CA GLU A 387 23.25 -14.94 -21.69
C GLU A 387 22.69 -14.05 -20.56
N ALA A 388 22.51 -14.60 -19.35
CA ALA A 388 22.11 -13.82 -18.19
C ALA A 388 23.15 -12.76 -17.82
N LEU A 389 24.45 -13.12 -17.84
CA LEU A 389 25.54 -12.16 -17.63
C LEU A 389 25.54 -11.07 -18.73
N GLN A 390 25.37 -11.46 -19.99
CA GLN A 390 25.29 -10.52 -21.11
C GLN A 390 24.12 -9.54 -20.97
N LEU A 391 22.96 -10.01 -20.49
CA LEU A 391 21.80 -9.15 -20.20
C LEU A 391 22.12 -8.12 -19.11
N ILE A 392 22.83 -8.52 -18.06
CA ILE A 392 23.27 -7.61 -16.97
C ILE A 392 24.27 -6.58 -17.48
N THR A 393 25.16 -6.94 -18.40
CA THR A 393 26.13 -5.99 -18.96
C THR A 393 25.52 -5.03 -19.97
N SER A 394 24.41 -5.40 -20.61
CA SER A 394 23.77 -4.62 -21.68
C SER A 394 22.55 -3.80 -21.22
N MET A 395 22.11 -3.94 -19.97
CA MET A 395 20.97 -3.17 -19.48
C MET A 395 21.31 -1.67 -19.34
N PRO A 396 20.38 -0.76 -19.71
CA PRO A 396 20.61 0.69 -19.66
C PRO A 396 20.48 1.29 -18.25
N VAL A 397 20.11 0.47 -17.27
CA VAL A 397 19.93 0.86 -15.87
C VAL A 397 21.06 0.22 -15.06
N ARG A 398 21.52 0.87 -13.98
CA ARG A 398 22.54 0.29 -13.11
C ARG A 398 22.03 -1.00 -12.45
N PRO A 399 22.74 -2.14 -12.57
CA PRO A 399 22.37 -3.37 -11.88
C PRO A 399 22.44 -3.19 -10.37
N ASN A 400 21.43 -3.69 -9.66
CA ASN A 400 21.42 -3.69 -8.20
C ASN A 400 21.90 -5.04 -7.62
N ASP A 401 22.01 -5.05 -6.30
CA ASP A 401 22.34 -6.20 -5.48
C ASP A 401 21.43 -7.42 -5.71
N VAL A 402 20.14 -7.23 -5.98
CA VAL A 402 19.19 -8.32 -6.24
C VAL A 402 19.54 -9.08 -7.53
N ILE A 403 19.87 -8.37 -8.61
CA ILE A 403 20.21 -8.97 -9.91
C ILE A 403 21.45 -9.85 -9.80
N TRP A 404 22.54 -9.30 -9.22
CA TRP A 404 23.79 -10.05 -9.06
C TRP A 404 23.63 -11.24 -8.11
N ARG A 405 22.79 -11.12 -7.07
CA ARG A 405 22.43 -12.25 -6.20
C ARG A 405 21.69 -13.35 -6.94
N SER A 406 20.74 -13.01 -7.81
CA SER A 406 20.03 -14.00 -8.61
C SER A 406 21.01 -14.79 -9.48
N LEU A 407 21.96 -14.09 -10.14
CA LEU A 407 23.00 -14.73 -10.94
C LEU A 407 23.94 -15.60 -10.08
N LEU A 408 24.41 -15.11 -8.94
CA LEU A 408 25.26 -15.86 -8.01
C LEU A 408 24.56 -17.13 -7.52
N SER A 409 23.28 -17.03 -7.17
CA SER A 409 22.46 -18.17 -6.75
C SER A 409 22.33 -19.22 -7.85
N ALA A 410 22.11 -18.79 -9.09
CA ALA A 410 22.07 -19.68 -10.26
C ALA A 410 23.43 -20.35 -10.52
N CYS A 411 24.54 -19.60 -10.40
CA CYS A 411 25.89 -20.13 -10.54
C CYS A 411 26.20 -21.23 -9.52
N ARG A 412 25.73 -21.07 -8.27
CA ARG A 412 25.82 -22.13 -7.24
C ARG A 412 25.07 -23.39 -7.66
N VAL A 413 23.84 -23.26 -8.18
CA VAL A 413 23.01 -24.41 -8.61
C VAL A 413 23.66 -25.14 -9.78
N HIS A 414 24.17 -24.41 -10.76
CA HIS A 414 24.79 -24.98 -11.97
C HIS A 414 26.31 -25.20 -11.84
N LYS A 415 26.86 -25.03 -10.63
CA LYS A 415 28.28 -25.23 -10.29
C LYS A 415 29.26 -24.46 -11.18
N ASN A 416 28.89 -23.25 -11.63
CA ASN A 416 29.74 -22.39 -12.45
C ASN A 416 30.50 -21.39 -11.55
N LEU A 417 31.73 -21.74 -11.16
CA LEU A 417 32.53 -20.90 -10.27
C LEU A 417 32.96 -19.58 -10.91
N GLU A 418 33.30 -19.59 -12.20
CA GLU A 418 33.83 -18.42 -12.92
C GLU A 418 32.84 -17.25 -12.94
N ILE A 419 31.59 -17.48 -13.37
CA ILE A 419 30.54 -16.44 -13.36
C ILE A 419 30.12 -16.11 -11.92
N GLY A 420 30.18 -17.08 -11.01
CA GLY A 420 29.92 -16.88 -9.59
C GLY A 420 30.88 -15.88 -8.93
N GLU A 421 32.19 -15.98 -9.23
CA GLU A 421 33.20 -15.03 -8.74
C GLU A 421 32.94 -13.62 -9.26
N ILE A 422 32.59 -13.47 -10.55
CA ILE A 422 32.21 -12.18 -11.13
C ILE A 422 31.01 -11.58 -10.39
N ALA A 423 29.94 -12.36 -10.23
CA ALA A 423 28.72 -11.89 -9.58
C ALA A 423 28.96 -11.48 -8.12
N ALA A 424 29.74 -12.26 -7.37
CA ALA A 424 30.10 -11.94 -6.00
C ALA A 424 30.99 -10.70 -5.90
N HIS A 425 31.97 -10.55 -6.80
CA HIS A 425 32.82 -9.36 -6.83
C HIS A 425 31.99 -8.08 -7.07
N MET A 426 31.03 -8.13 -7.99
CA MET A 426 30.12 -7.01 -8.23
C MET A 426 29.23 -6.70 -7.01
N LEU A 427 28.77 -7.72 -6.27
CA LEU A 427 28.03 -7.52 -5.01
C LEU A 427 28.89 -6.82 -3.95
N PHE A 428 30.18 -7.17 -3.85
CA PHE A 428 31.09 -6.56 -2.89
C PHE A 428 31.43 -5.11 -3.27
N GLN A 429 31.58 -4.80 -4.57
CA GLN A 429 31.73 -3.42 -5.05
C GLN A 429 30.48 -2.56 -4.78
N LEU A 430 29.28 -3.16 -4.77
CA LEU A 430 28.04 -2.50 -4.39
C LEU A 430 27.88 -2.38 -2.86
N ASN A 431 28.88 -2.76 -2.06
CA ASN A 431 28.84 -2.80 -0.60
C ASN A 431 27.66 -3.61 -0.06
N SER A 432 27.40 -4.80 -0.63
CA SER A 432 26.32 -5.68 -0.14
C SER A 432 26.50 -5.98 1.35
N GLN A 433 25.49 -5.62 2.14
CA GLN A 433 25.41 -5.90 3.57
C GLN A 433 24.78 -7.26 3.86
N ASN A 434 24.61 -8.10 2.82
CA ASN A 434 23.93 -9.39 2.97
C ASN A 434 24.94 -10.52 3.18
N PRO A 435 24.99 -11.16 4.38
CA PRO A 435 25.90 -12.26 4.65
C PRO A 435 25.67 -13.46 3.72
N SER A 436 24.47 -13.63 3.14
CA SER A 436 24.19 -14.75 2.23
C SER A 436 25.11 -14.76 1.01
N ASP A 437 25.61 -13.59 0.59
CA ASP A 437 26.38 -13.44 -0.64
C ASP A 437 27.79 -14.04 -0.44
N TYR A 438 28.41 -13.71 0.69
CA TYR A 438 29.66 -14.30 1.16
C TYR A 438 29.55 -15.81 1.34
N VAL A 439 28.45 -16.23 1.98
CA VAL A 439 28.21 -17.63 2.29
C VAL A 439 28.02 -18.46 1.03
N VAL A 440 27.28 -17.97 0.02
CA VAL A 440 27.11 -18.66 -1.25
C VAL A 440 28.46 -18.81 -1.97
N LEU A 441 29.27 -17.75 -2.05
CA LEU A 441 30.60 -17.82 -2.68
C LEU A 441 31.54 -18.79 -1.92
N SER A 442 31.57 -18.71 -0.60
CA SER A 442 32.35 -19.59 0.28
C SER A 442 32.01 -21.07 0.03
N ASN A 443 30.73 -21.39 -0.15
CA ASN A 443 30.28 -22.74 -0.47
C ASN A 443 30.73 -23.20 -1.86
N MET A 444 30.68 -22.30 -2.85
CA MET A 444 31.18 -22.62 -4.20
C MET A 444 32.69 -22.90 -4.18
N TYR A 445 33.46 -22.18 -3.35
CA TYR A 445 34.87 -22.49 -3.11
C TYR A 445 35.09 -23.83 -2.44
N ALA A 446 34.31 -24.16 -1.40
CA ALA A 446 34.40 -25.46 -0.73
C ALA A 446 34.11 -26.62 -1.70
N GLN A 447 33.08 -26.49 -2.54
CA GLN A 447 32.76 -27.49 -3.58
C GLN A 447 33.86 -27.63 -4.63
N ALA A 448 34.57 -26.54 -4.94
CA ALA A 448 35.72 -26.53 -5.82
C ALA A 448 37.06 -26.86 -5.11
N GLN A 449 37.01 -27.29 -3.84
CA GLN A 449 38.17 -27.62 -3.01
C GLN A 449 39.20 -26.47 -2.84
N ARG A 450 38.76 -25.21 -2.96
CA ARG A 450 39.59 -24.00 -2.78
C ARG A 450 39.46 -23.47 -1.34
N TRP A 451 40.05 -24.19 -0.39
CA TRP A 451 39.91 -23.91 1.05
C TRP A 451 40.44 -22.54 1.49
N ASP A 452 41.53 -22.05 0.89
CA ASP A 452 42.10 -20.75 1.23
C ASP A 452 41.15 -19.60 0.89
N ASN A 453 40.54 -19.65 -0.30
CA ASN A 453 39.56 -18.65 -0.73
C ASN A 453 38.30 -18.71 0.14
N MET A 454 37.85 -19.92 0.48
CA MET A 454 36.72 -20.16 1.38
C MET A 454 36.95 -19.47 2.74
N ALA A 455 38.12 -19.69 3.35
CA ALA A 455 38.50 -19.07 4.63
C ALA A 455 38.56 -17.55 4.52
N ARG A 456 39.18 -17.00 3.46
CA ARG A 456 39.25 -15.55 3.21
C ARG A 456 37.87 -14.90 3.12
N THR A 457 36.94 -15.49 2.37
CA THR A 457 35.57 -14.96 2.23
C THR A 457 34.83 -14.94 3.56
N ARG A 458 35.01 -15.96 4.41
CA ARG A 458 34.40 -16.00 5.76
C ARG A 458 35.01 -14.96 6.70
N THR A 459 36.33 -14.77 6.65
CA THR A 459 37.02 -13.74 7.43
C THR A 459 36.58 -12.34 7.03
N GLU A 460 36.38 -12.08 5.73
CA GLU A 460 35.86 -10.78 5.27
C GLU A 460 34.42 -10.52 5.74
N MET A 461 33.57 -11.55 5.72
CA MET A 461 32.20 -11.44 6.26
C MET A 461 32.23 -11.11 7.76
N ALA A 462 33.11 -11.79 8.52
CA ALA A 462 33.27 -11.57 9.96
C ALA A 462 33.84 -10.17 10.28
N SER A 463 34.82 -9.70 9.51
CA SER A 463 35.43 -8.38 9.73
C SER A 463 34.47 -7.21 9.47
N LYS A 464 33.45 -7.43 8.63
CA LYS A 464 32.36 -6.47 8.37
C LYS A 464 31.22 -6.57 9.40
N GLY A 465 31.29 -7.48 10.37
CA GLY A 465 30.26 -7.63 11.41
C GLY A 465 28.89 -8.09 10.88
N LEU A 466 28.86 -8.74 9.71
CA LEU A 466 27.61 -9.12 9.05
C LEU A 466 26.98 -10.32 9.75
N THR A 467 25.76 -10.16 10.25
CA THR A 467 24.98 -11.23 10.90
C THR A 467 23.75 -11.59 10.07
N GLN A 468 23.42 -12.88 10.04
CA GLN A 468 22.29 -13.38 9.24
C GLN A 468 20.96 -12.90 9.84
N THR A 469 20.10 -12.33 8.99
CA THR A 469 18.74 -11.99 9.40
C THR A 469 18.02 -13.25 9.89
N PRO A 470 17.44 -13.24 11.10
CA PRO A 470 16.75 -14.41 11.61
C PRO A 470 15.52 -14.73 10.75
N GLY A 471 15.29 -16.02 10.52
CA GLY A 471 14.09 -16.48 9.83
C GLY A 471 12.87 -16.26 10.70
N ILE A 472 11.86 -15.56 10.19
CA ILE A 472 10.57 -15.34 10.85
C ILE A 472 9.50 -16.13 10.09
N SER A 473 8.65 -16.81 10.83
CA SER A 473 7.47 -17.49 10.30
C SER A 473 6.23 -17.07 11.08
N LEU A 474 5.16 -16.72 10.37
CA LEU A 474 3.86 -16.35 10.92
C LEU A 474 2.87 -17.47 10.64
N VAL A 475 1.99 -17.77 11.60
CA VAL A 475 0.90 -18.73 11.44
C VAL A 475 -0.38 -18.19 12.07
N GLU A 476 -1.50 -18.32 11.35
CA GLU A 476 -2.82 -17.95 11.86
C GLU A 476 -3.48 -19.17 12.53
N VAL A 477 -3.84 -19.03 13.81
CA VAL A 477 -4.58 -20.04 14.57
C VAL A 477 -5.69 -19.34 15.34
N LYS A 478 -6.94 -19.85 15.20
CA LYS A 478 -8.13 -19.29 15.89
C LYS A 478 -8.25 -17.76 15.72
N ARG A 479 -8.01 -17.25 14.51
CA ARG A 479 -8.06 -15.81 14.14
C ARG A 479 -7.04 -14.92 14.86
N ARG A 480 -5.92 -15.49 15.30
CA ARG A 480 -4.77 -14.76 15.83
C ARG A 480 -3.52 -15.17 15.07
N VAL A 481 -2.66 -14.20 14.77
CA VAL A 481 -1.38 -14.42 14.09
C VAL A 481 -0.29 -14.58 15.15
N TYR A 482 0.45 -15.67 15.08
CA TYR A 482 1.56 -15.99 15.97
C TYR A 482 2.88 -15.91 15.21
N LYS A 483 3.89 -15.27 15.82
CA LYS A 483 5.21 -15.03 15.23
C LYS A 483 6.24 -15.97 15.87
N PHE A 484 6.93 -16.74 15.03
CA PHE A 484 8.04 -17.62 15.40
C PHE A 484 9.34 -17.08 14.81
N VAL A 485 10.40 -17.04 15.62
CA VAL A 485 11.73 -16.55 15.21
C VAL A 485 12.73 -17.68 15.41
N SER A 486 13.53 -17.97 14.37
CA SER A 486 14.60 -18.97 14.48
C SER A 486 15.56 -18.60 15.61
N GLN A 487 15.98 -19.59 16.41
CA GLN A 487 16.95 -19.41 17.50
C GLN A 487 16.50 -18.50 18.66
N SER A 488 15.20 -18.16 18.75
CA SER A 488 14.63 -17.55 19.95
C SER A 488 14.08 -18.63 20.88
N HIS A 489 14.44 -18.58 22.16
CA HIS A 489 13.94 -19.48 23.21
C HIS A 489 12.58 -19.04 23.79
N HIS A 490 11.99 -17.95 23.29
CA HIS A 490 10.73 -17.43 23.81
C HIS A 490 9.53 -18.09 23.15
N GLN A 491 9.26 -19.38 23.42
CA GLN A 491 7.92 -19.95 23.14
C GLN A 491 7.66 -21.33 23.79
N CYS A 492 6.52 -21.40 24.51
CA CYS A 492 5.68 -22.54 24.90
C CYS A 492 6.31 -23.95 24.89
N ASP A 493 6.52 -24.54 26.08
CA ASP A 493 7.08 -25.90 26.29
C ASP A 493 6.48 -27.02 25.42
N GLY A 494 5.23 -26.88 24.99
CA GLY A 494 4.56 -27.84 24.11
C GLY A 494 5.12 -27.88 22.68
N VAL A 495 5.61 -26.75 22.14
CA VAL A 495 6.08 -26.66 20.75
C VAL A 495 7.37 -27.45 20.56
N TYR A 496 8.33 -27.33 21.47
CA TYR A 496 9.58 -28.08 21.41
C TYR A 496 9.35 -29.59 21.48
N LYS A 497 8.49 -30.04 22.41
CA LYS A 497 8.09 -31.46 22.50
C LYS A 497 7.48 -31.97 21.20
N MET A 498 6.62 -31.16 20.57
CA MET A 498 6.02 -31.51 19.28
C MET A 498 7.07 -31.58 18.16
N VAL A 499 8.04 -30.65 18.10
CA VAL A 499 9.16 -30.73 17.14
C VAL A 499 9.95 -32.02 17.32
N HIS A 500 10.26 -32.41 18.56
CA HIS A 500 10.94 -33.69 18.84
C HIS A 500 10.13 -34.89 18.36
N GLN A 501 8.81 -34.90 18.61
CA GLN A 501 7.92 -35.96 18.13
C GLN A 501 7.90 -36.02 16.59
N MET A 502 7.78 -34.87 15.93
CA MET A 502 7.83 -34.78 14.47
C MET A 502 9.14 -35.33 13.93
N GLU A 503 10.29 -34.90 14.46
CA GLU A 503 11.60 -35.40 14.03
C GLU A 503 11.74 -36.91 14.19
N TRP A 504 11.23 -37.47 15.28
CA TRP A 504 11.28 -38.91 15.51
C TRP A 504 10.49 -39.68 14.44
N GLN A 505 9.26 -39.25 14.13
CA GLN A 505 8.45 -39.87 13.08
C GLN A 505 9.06 -39.69 11.68
N LEU A 506 9.59 -38.50 11.40
CA LEU A 506 10.25 -38.18 10.14
C LEU A 506 11.46 -39.08 9.86
N ARG A 507 12.29 -39.35 10.88
CA ARG A 507 13.45 -40.25 10.75
C ARG A 507 13.04 -41.68 10.37
N PHE A 508 11.90 -42.16 10.87
CA PHE A 508 11.39 -43.49 10.52
C PHE A 508 10.98 -43.58 9.05
N GLU A 509 10.44 -42.50 8.48
CA GLU A 509 10.07 -42.38 7.07
C GLU A 509 11.26 -42.03 6.14
N GLY A 510 12.49 -41.98 6.67
CA GLY A 510 13.69 -41.75 5.88
C GLY A 510 14.08 -40.29 5.65
N TYR A 511 13.51 -39.34 6.41
CA TYR A 511 13.99 -37.95 6.38
C TYR A 511 15.38 -37.83 7.01
N SER A 512 16.31 -37.22 6.26
CA SER A 512 17.62 -36.78 6.74
C SER A 512 17.74 -35.26 6.63
N ALA A 513 18.17 -34.62 7.71
CA ALA A 513 18.41 -33.17 7.71
C ALA A 513 19.51 -32.80 6.70
N ASP A 514 19.24 -31.81 5.86
CA ASP A 514 20.21 -31.32 4.87
C ASP A 514 21.21 -30.36 5.55
N THR A 515 22.22 -30.92 6.21
CA THR A 515 23.24 -30.17 6.96
C THR A 515 24.09 -29.27 6.06
N SER A 516 24.09 -29.49 4.73
CA SER A 516 24.71 -28.59 3.76
C SER A 516 24.08 -27.18 3.75
N GLN A 517 22.89 -27.03 4.34
CA GLN A 517 22.21 -25.74 4.51
C GLN A 517 22.70 -24.95 5.72
N VAL A 518 23.43 -25.57 6.66
CA VAL A 518 24.03 -24.89 7.81
C VAL A 518 25.48 -24.62 7.53
N LEU A 519 25.79 -23.33 7.46
CA LEU A 519 26.98 -22.83 6.78
C LEU A 519 28.04 -22.35 7.79
N LEU A 520 27.79 -22.63 9.07
CA LEU A 520 28.72 -22.49 10.18
C LEU A 520 29.68 -23.68 10.21
N ASP A 521 30.94 -23.41 10.54
CA ASP A 521 31.98 -24.43 10.73
C ASP A 521 31.86 -25.04 12.13
N VAL A 522 30.80 -25.83 12.29
CA VAL A 522 30.46 -26.56 13.51
C VAL A 522 30.30 -28.02 13.17
N ASP A 523 30.31 -28.88 14.18
CA ASP A 523 30.10 -30.31 13.96
C ASP A 523 28.72 -30.59 13.35
N GLU A 524 28.58 -31.76 12.72
CA GLU A 524 27.34 -32.14 12.02
C GLU A 524 26.13 -32.24 12.96
N GLU A 525 26.34 -32.45 14.26
CA GLU A 525 25.26 -32.54 15.23
C GLU A 525 24.74 -31.15 15.60
N GLU A 526 25.63 -30.16 15.78
CA GLU A 526 25.25 -28.76 15.96
C GLU A 526 24.53 -28.21 14.72
N LYS A 527 24.94 -28.62 13.51
CA LYS A 527 24.21 -28.28 12.28
C LYS A 527 22.77 -28.80 12.32
N ARG A 528 22.56 -30.06 12.74
CA ARG A 528 21.22 -30.65 12.86
C ARG A 528 20.37 -29.91 13.88
N GLU A 529 20.92 -29.60 15.06
CA GLU A 529 20.20 -28.87 16.11
C GLU A 529 19.80 -27.46 15.66
N ARG A 530 20.61 -26.77 14.85
CA ARG A 530 20.23 -25.46 14.27
C ARG A 530 19.08 -25.57 13.26
N LEU A 531 19.06 -26.61 12.43
CA LEU A 531 17.99 -26.85 11.44
C LEU A 531 16.65 -27.19 12.11
N LYS A 532 16.70 -27.86 13.25
CA LYS A 532 15.52 -28.29 14.01
C LYS A 532 14.64 -27.14 14.46
N TYR A 533 15.25 -26.04 14.88
CA TYR A 533 14.55 -24.86 15.39
C TYR A 533 14.42 -23.73 14.37
N HIS A 534 14.36 -24.07 13.08
CA HIS A 534 13.90 -23.13 12.07
C HIS A 534 12.47 -22.69 12.38
N SER A 535 12.20 -21.39 12.27
CA SER A 535 10.88 -20.81 12.59
C SER A 535 9.71 -21.47 11.86
N GLN A 536 9.92 -22.01 10.66
CA GLN A 536 8.89 -22.75 9.93
C GLN A 536 8.50 -24.05 10.67
N LYS A 537 9.47 -24.82 11.16
CA LYS A 537 9.22 -26.07 11.89
C LYS A 537 8.49 -25.77 13.20
N LEU A 538 8.90 -24.72 13.91
CA LEU A 538 8.22 -24.23 15.11
C LEU A 538 6.76 -23.83 14.83
N ALA A 539 6.52 -23.09 13.74
CA ALA A 539 5.18 -22.67 13.34
C ALA A 539 4.28 -23.85 12.95
N ILE A 540 4.83 -24.86 12.24
CA ILE A 540 4.12 -26.11 11.92
C ILE A 540 3.76 -26.86 13.21
N ALA A 541 4.73 -27.05 14.11
CA ALA A 541 4.51 -27.74 15.39
C ALA A 541 3.42 -27.04 16.22
N PHE A 542 3.47 -25.71 16.33
CA PHE A 542 2.43 -24.93 16.98
C PHE A 542 1.06 -25.12 16.33
N ALA A 543 0.99 -25.09 15.00
CA ALA A 543 -0.25 -25.31 14.28
C ALA A 543 -0.83 -26.70 14.53
N LEU A 544 0.00 -27.75 14.48
CA LEU A 544 -0.42 -29.14 14.72
C LEU A 544 -1.01 -29.33 16.13
N ILE A 545 -0.46 -28.66 17.15
CA ILE A 545 -0.99 -28.72 18.52
C ILE A 545 -2.37 -28.04 18.63
N HIS A 546 -2.56 -26.90 17.95
CA HIS A 546 -3.68 -26.01 18.23
C HIS A 546 -4.83 -26.08 17.20
N THR A 547 -4.74 -26.95 16.21
CA THR A 547 -5.73 -27.10 15.14
C THR A 547 -6.11 -28.56 14.95
N SER A 548 -7.37 -28.81 14.56
CA SER A 548 -7.90 -30.17 14.41
C SER A 548 -7.20 -30.94 13.28
N GLN A 549 -7.16 -32.26 13.37
CA GLN A 549 -6.68 -33.13 12.29
C GLN A 549 -7.40 -32.80 10.97
N GLY A 550 -6.67 -32.88 9.85
CA GLY A 550 -7.15 -32.54 8.51
C GLY A 550 -7.32 -31.04 8.22
N SER A 551 -7.24 -30.15 9.22
CA SER A 551 -7.36 -28.71 8.95
C SER A 551 -6.10 -28.16 8.24
N PRO A 552 -6.25 -27.27 7.24
CA PRO A 552 -5.11 -26.77 6.49
C PRO A 552 -4.25 -25.82 7.34
N ILE A 553 -2.93 -25.94 7.22
CA ILE A 553 -1.96 -25.08 7.90
C ILE A 553 -1.46 -24.03 6.91
N ARG A 554 -1.39 -22.76 7.33
CA ARG A 554 -0.91 -21.64 6.51
C ARG A 554 0.22 -20.91 7.20
N ILE A 555 1.35 -20.79 6.53
CA ILE A 555 2.55 -20.17 7.06
C ILE A 555 3.03 -19.08 6.11
N VAL A 556 3.39 -17.92 6.64
CA VAL A 556 4.06 -16.84 5.91
C VAL A 556 5.46 -16.67 6.44
N ARG A 557 6.45 -16.52 5.56
CA ARG A 557 7.86 -16.33 5.93
C ARG A 557 8.46 -15.07 5.31
N ASN A 558 9.45 -14.49 5.98
CA ASN A 558 10.23 -13.35 5.47
C ASN A 558 11.38 -13.77 4.55
N LEU A 559 11.87 -15.01 4.67
CA LEU A 559 12.97 -15.55 3.87
C LEU A 559 12.44 -16.54 2.82
N ARG A 560 13.22 -16.73 1.75
CA ARG A 560 13.04 -17.86 0.83
C ARG A 560 13.17 -19.16 1.61
N MET A 561 12.36 -20.15 1.29
CA MET A 561 12.46 -21.45 1.95
C MET A 561 13.84 -22.08 1.69
N CYS A 562 14.37 -22.89 2.60
CA CYS A 562 15.58 -23.69 2.35
C CYS A 562 15.22 -25.12 1.96
N SER A 563 16.17 -25.83 1.35
CA SER A 563 16.02 -27.23 0.91
C SER A 563 15.50 -28.12 2.03
N ASP A 564 16.13 -28.03 3.22
CA ASP A 564 15.74 -28.79 4.40
C ASP A 564 14.28 -28.55 4.81
N CYS A 565 13.86 -27.29 4.93
CA CYS A 565 12.47 -26.95 5.30
C CYS A 565 11.46 -27.42 4.25
N HIS A 566 11.82 -27.37 2.97
CA HIS A 566 10.97 -27.83 1.88
C HIS A 566 10.74 -29.35 1.99
N THR A 567 11.82 -30.13 2.10
CA THR A 567 11.76 -31.58 2.28
C THR A 567 11.04 -31.96 3.57
N TYR A 568 11.39 -31.32 4.70
CA TYR A 568 10.73 -31.52 5.99
C TYR A 568 9.21 -31.35 5.88
N THR A 569 8.75 -30.29 5.19
CA THR A 569 7.31 -30.00 5.07
C THR A 569 6.59 -30.98 4.17
N LYS A 570 7.25 -31.52 3.13
CA LYS A 570 6.72 -32.63 2.34
C LYS A 570 6.41 -33.82 3.23
N PHE A 571 7.39 -34.29 4.00
CA PHE A 571 7.18 -35.44 4.89
C PHE A 571 6.14 -35.15 5.97
N VAL A 572 6.13 -33.97 6.59
CA VAL A 572 5.09 -33.61 7.57
C VAL A 572 3.70 -33.65 6.94
N SER A 573 3.53 -33.13 5.70
CA SER A 573 2.23 -33.17 5.02
C SER A 573 1.71 -34.59 4.80
N MET A 574 2.62 -35.55 4.58
CA MET A 574 2.33 -36.97 4.42
C MET A 574 2.00 -37.64 5.75
N ILE A 575 2.89 -37.53 6.75
CA ILE A 575 2.78 -38.23 8.04
C ILE A 575 1.58 -37.76 8.85
N TYR A 576 1.33 -36.45 8.86
CA TYR A 576 0.25 -35.85 9.65
C TYR A 576 -1.03 -35.63 8.84
N GLU A 577 -1.06 -36.03 7.57
CA GLU A 577 -2.20 -35.89 6.66
C GLU A 577 -2.74 -34.45 6.64
N ARG A 578 -1.84 -33.48 6.45
CA ARG A 578 -2.16 -32.04 6.45
C ARG A 578 -1.85 -31.42 5.10
N GLU A 579 -2.80 -30.65 4.59
CA GLU A 579 -2.50 -29.66 3.57
C GLU A 579 -1.76 -28.47 4.21
N ILE A 580 -0.52 -28.22 3.80
CA ILE A 580 0.31 -27.14 4.34
C ILE A 580 0.60 -26.17 3.20
N THR A 581 0.20 -24.91 3.37
CA THR A 581 0.52 -23.84 2.42
C THR A 581 1.56 -22.92 3.05
N VAL A 582 2.73 -22.80 2.42
CA VAL A 582 3.80 -21.90 2.86
C VAL A 582 4.00 -20.82 1.81
N ARG A 583 3.81 -19.56 2.20
CA ARG A 583 4.21 -18.39 1.42
C ARG A 583 5.61 -17.97 1.87
N ASP A 584 6.60 -18.16 1.00
CA ASP A 584 7.92 -17.59 1.22
C ASP A 584 8.02 -16.19 0.60
N ARG A 585 9.23 -15.63 0.55
CA ARG A 585 9.45 -14.29 -0.02
C ARG A 585 9.05 -14.16 -1.50
N ASN A 586 9.07 -15.27 -2.25
CA ASN A 586 8.94 -15.25 -3.70
C ASN A 586 7.65 -15.92 -4.19
N ARG A 587 7.19 -16.99 -3.54
CA ARG A 587 6.08 -17.81 -4.02
C ARG A 587 5.35 -18.57 -2.92
N PHE A 588 4.25 -19.19 -3.31
CA PHE A 588 3.56 -20.22 -2.56
C PHE A 588 4.09 -21.61 -2.89
N HIS A 589 4.13 -22.41 -1.83
CA HIS A 589 4.37 -23.84 -1.85
C HIS A 589 3.17 -24.52 -1.20
N HIS A 590 2.44 -25.32 -1.98
CA HIS A 590 1.33 -26.12 -1.47
C HIS A 590 1.80 -27.55 -1.31
N PHE A 591 1.91 -27.98 -0.06
CA PHE A 591 2.31 -29.32 0.33
C PHE A 591 1.08 -30.17 0.62
N LYS A 592 1.04 -31.34 0.00
CA LYS A 592 -0.01 -32.33 0.17
C LYS A 592 0.55 -33.71 -0.19
N ASP A 593 0.31 -34.69 0.68
CA ASP A 593 0.67 -36.10 0.44
C ASP A 593 2.14 -36.29 -0.01
N GLY A 594 3.07 -35.61 0.67
CA GLY A 594 4.51 -35.71 0.35
C GLY A 594 4.98 -34.90 -0.85
N ASN A 595 4.06 -34.25 -1.58
CA ASN A 595 4.35 -33.50 -2.79
C ASN A 595 4.25 -31.99 -2.56
N CYS A 596 4.94 -31.20 -3.39
CA CYS A 596 4.83 -29.74 -3.40
C CYS A 596 4.45 -29.23 -4.79
N SER A 597 3.57 -28.23 -4.84
CA SER A 597 3.13 -27.59 -6.09
C SER A 597 4.25 -27.00 -6.95
N CYS A 598 5.43 -26.74 -6.38
CA CYS A 598 6.59 -26.23 -7.13
C CYS A 598 7.35 -27.30 -7.92
N ARG A 599 7.09 -28.60 -7.67
CA ARG A 599 7.79 -29.73 -8.31
C ARG A 599 9.33 -29.63 -8.20
N ASP A 600 9.80 -29.14 -7.05
CA ASP A 600 11.23 -28.90 -6.76
C ASP A 600 11.91 -27.86 -7.69
N TYR A 601 11.12 -27.12 -8.47
CA TYR A 601 11.57 -25.98 -9.26
C TYR A 601 11.19 -24.67 -8.55
N TRP A 602 12.06 -24.13 -7.68
CA TRP A 602 11.74 -22.96 -6.87
C TRP A 602 12.92 -22.10 -6.45
#